data_AF-A0AB33B8X5-F1
#
_entry.id   AF-A0AB33B8X5-F1
#
_cell.length_a   1.000
_cell.length_b   1.000
_cell.length_c   1.000
_cell.angle_alpha   90.00
_cell.angle_beta   90.00
_cell.angle_gamma   90.00
#
_symmetry.space_group_name_H-M   'P 1'
#
loop_
_entity.id
_entity.type
_entity.pdbx_description
1 polymer ?
#
loop_
_entity_poly.entity_id
_entity_poly.type
_entity_poly.pdbx_seq_one_letter_code
_entity_poly.pdbx_strand_id
1 'polypeptide(L)'
;MSFFSSLWVWLGSNAGQVQILIAVIALLLAIIPIRHAYKQFRISNDQRAFELRTNLMKLIYEAILESQRTLEKYPKVIDLYISMEKNLQEMDANKKALEVRKIITNLIYQKKDLLNQIHLLYSFSEKITNQVDLKVADLEQELKKISIVIINSSIVAANLFSREDSVSNFKDGMEL
;
A
#
# COMPACT_ATOMS: atom_id res chain seq x y z
N MET A 1 53.22 9.20 51.31
CA MET A 1 53.28 10.33 50.35
C MET A 1 54.25 10.12 49.19
N SER A 2 55.03 9.04 49.12
CA SER A 2 56.03 8.81 48.06
C SER A 2 55.46 8.17 46.79
N PHE A 3 54.49 7.25 46.89
CA PHE A 3 54.00 6.50 45.73
C PHE A 3 53.34 7.38 44.67
N PHE A 4 52.43 8.27 45.07
CA PHE A 4 51.76 9.20 44.14
C PHE A 4 52.73 10.19 43.49
N SER A 5 53.74 10.66 44.23
CA SER A 5 54.79 11.53 43.70
C SER A 5 55.64 10.80 42.66
N SER A 6 56.03 9.55 42.93
CA SER A 6 56.80 8.74 42.00
C SER A 6 55.99 8.36 40.75
N LEU A 7 54.70 8.06 40.90
CA LEU A 7 53.78 7.81 39.79
C LEU A 7 53.63 9.04 38.90
N TRP A 8 53.49 10.23 39.48
CA TRP A 8 53.32 11.47 38.74
C TRP A 8 54.56 11.86 37.94
N VAL A 9 55.75 11.69 38.52
CA VAL A 9 57.04 11.93 37.82
C VAL A 9 57.25 10.91 36.71
N TRP A 10 56.87 9.65 36.92
CA TRP A 10 56.95 8.60 35.89
C TRP A 10 55.95 8.83 34.75
N LEU A 11 54.70 9.19 35.07
CA LEU A 11 53.67 9.57 34.09
C LEU A 11 54.09 10.79 33.27
N GLY A 12 54.72 11.79 33.91
CA GLY A 12 55.26 12.97 33.22
C GLY A 12 56.42 12.62 32.28
N SER A 13 57.33 11.73 32.71
CA SER A 13 58.49 11.30 31.91
C SER A 13 58.10 10.40 30.72
N ASN A 14 56.96 9.71 30.80
CA ASN A 14 56.45 8.80 29.77
C ASN A 14 55.13 9.28 29.15
N ALA A 15 54.81 10.58 29.27
CA ALA A 15 53.49 11.13 28.94
C ALA A 15 53.01 10.79 27.52
N GLY A 16 53.90 10.83 26.53
CA GLY A 16 53.58 10.46 25.15
C GLY A 16 53.19 8.98 24.98
N GLN A 17 53.87 8.05 25.66
CA GLN A 17 53.54 6.63 25.62
C GLN A 17 52.22 6.34 26.35
N VAL A 18 52.00 7.01 27.48
CA VAL A 18 50.75 6.92 28.25
C VAL A 18 49.57 7.44 27.43
N GLN A 19 49.73 8.55 26.70
CA GLN A 19 48.70 9.10 25.82
C GLN A 19 48.34 8.13 24.68
N ILE A 20 49.33 7.49 24.06
CA ILE A 20 49.11 6.46 23.04
C ILE A 20 48.35 5.27 23.64
N LEU A 21 48.73 4.81 24.82
CA LEU A 21 48.06 3.69 25.50
C LEU A 21 46.59 4.02 25.80
N ILE A 22 46.31 5.22 26.33
CA ILE A 22 44.94 5.68 26.59
C ILE A 22 44.15 5.75 25.28
N ALA A 23 44.75 6.24 24.19
CA ALA A 23 44.08 6.31 22.89
C ALA A 23 43.74 4.92 22.33
N VAL A 24 44.62 3.93 22.49
CA VAL A 24 44.35 2.54 22.10
C VAL A 24 43.23 1.93 22.92
N ILE A 25 43.23 2.14 24.24
CA ILE A 25 42.14 1.67 25.12
C ILE A 25 40.81 2.33 24.73
N ALA A 26 40.81 3.65 24.48
CA ALA A 26 39.62 4.37 24.03
C ALA A 26 39.10 3.84 22.69
N LEU A 27 40.00 3.54 21.74
CA LEU A 27 39.65 2.95 20.44
C LEU A 27 39.04 1.56 20.60
N LEU A 28 39.62 0.70 21.43
CA LEU A 28 39.07 -0.63 21.71
C LEU A 28 37.69 -0.55 22.36
N LEU A 29 37.51 0.38 23.30
CA LEU A 29 36.21 0.62 23.94
C LEU A 29 35.18 1.19 22.95
N ALA A 30 35.59 1.99 21.97
CA ALA A 30 34.70 2.55 20.95
C ALA A 30 34.15 1.51 19.95
N ILE A 31 34.84 0.38 19.75
CA ILE A 31 34.37 -0.68 18.84
C ILE A 31 33.08 -1.34 19.35
N ILE A 32 32.93 -1.48 20.67
CA ILE A 32 31.77 -2.11 21.31
C ILE A 32 30.46 -1.39 20.96
N PRO A 33 30.29 -0.08 21.23
CA PRO A 33 29.06 0.63 20.88
C PRO A 33 28.80 0.66 19.38
N ILE A 34 29.84 0.73 18.53
CA ILE A 34 29.68 0.68 17.06
C ILE A 34 29.05 -0.66 16.63
N ARG A 35 29.53 -1.79 17.17
CA ARG A 35 28.95 -3.10 16.88
C ARG A 35 27.50 -3.21 17.35
N HIS A 36 27.20 -2.68 18.53
CA HIS A 36 25.82 -2.66 19.04
C HIS A 36 24.92 -1.79 18.19
N ALA A 37 25.37 -0.59 17.80
CA ALA A 37 24.64 0.30 16.90
C ALA A 37 24.35 -0.39 15.56
N TYR A 38 25.35 -1.05 14.96
CA TYR A 38 25.14 -1.80 13.71
C TYR A 38 24.11 -2.93 13.85
N LYS A 39 24.18 -3.69 14.95
CA LYS A 39 23.19 -4.73 15.24
C LYS A 39 21.79 -4.15 15.43
N GLN A 40 21.67 -3.01 16.11
CA GLN A 40 20.39 -2.32 16.31
C GLN A 40 19.82 -1.81 14.98
N PHE A 41 20.66 -1.20 14.11
CA PHE A 41 20.22 -0.78 12.77
C PHE A 41 19.70 -1.94 11.94
N ARG A 42 20.39 -3.09 11.96
CA ARG A 42 19.93 -4.29 11.25
C ARG A 42 18.57 -4.75 11.76
N ILE A 43 18.42 -4.91 13.08
CA ILE A 43 17.16 -5.34 13.69
C ILE A 43 16.02 -4.35 13.37
N SER A 44 16.29 -3.04 13.46
CA SER A 44 15.31 -2.01 13.12
C SER A 44 14.88 -2.06 11.67
N ASN A 45 15.81 -2.31 10.74
CA ASN A 45 15.49 -2.44 9.33
C ASN A 45 14.65 -3.70 9.02
N ASP A 46 14.97 -4.82 9.67
CA ASP A 46 14.22 -6.07 9.54
C ASP A 46 12.79 -5.92 10.09
N GLN A 47 12.63 -5.23 11.23
CA GLN A 47 11.32 -4.88 11.79
C GLN A 47 10.51 -4.00 10.85
N ARG A 48 11.12 -2.94 10.29
CA ARG A 48 10.46 -2.06 9.32
C ARG A 48 10.01 -2.82 8.08
N ALA A 49 10.84 -3.75 7.56
CA ALA A 49 10.46 -4.59 6.43
C ALA A 49 9.25 -5.47 6.77
N PHE A 50 9.24 -6.08 7.96
CA PHE A 50 8.12 -6.91 8.42
C PHE A 50 6.82 -6.10 8.60
N GLU A 51 6.89 -4.93 9.23
CA GLU A 51 5.75 -4.03 9.39
C GLU A 51 5.19 -3.59 8.03
N LEU A 52 6.07 -3.15 7.12
CA LEU A 52 5.67 -2.72 5.80
C LEU A 52 5.04 -3.85 4.99
N ARG A 53 5.61 -5.07 5.07
CA ARG A 53 5.04 -6.27 4.45
C ARG A 53 3.64 -6.58 4.99
N THR A 54 3.46 -6.54 6.30
CA THR A 54 2.17 -6.82 6.95
C THR A 54 1.13 -5.77 6.56
N ASN A 55 1.51 -4.49 6.58
CA ASN A 55 0.64 -3.39 6.16
C ASN A 55 0.24 -3.49 4.69
N LEU A 56 1.18 -3.86 3.81
CA LEU A 56 0.90 -4.10 2.40
C LEU A 56 -0.11 -5.22 2.19
N MET A 57 0.07 -6.36 2.86
CA MET A 57 -0.85 -7.48 2.76
C MET A 57 -2.25 -7.10 3.24
N LYS A 58 -2.33 -6.34 4.34
CA LYS A 58 -3.61 -5.81 4.85
C LYS A 58 -4.28 -4.89 3.84
N LEU A 59 -3.55 -3.94 3.25
CA LEU A 59 -4.08 -3.01 2.25
C LEU A 59 -4.58 -3.74 1.00
N ILE A 60 -3.81 -4.74 0.52
CA ILE A 60 -4.22 -5.56 -0.63
C ILE A 60 -5.52 -6.29 -0.30
N TYR A 61 -5.61 -6.92 0.88
CA TYR A 61 -6.80 -7.65 1.31
C TYR A 61 -8.03 -6.73 1.37
N GLU A 62 -7.92 -5.58 2.03
CA GLU A 62 -9.01 -4.60 2.13
C GLU A 62 -9.46 -4.11 0.75
N ALA A 63 -8.51 -3.83 -0.15
CA ALA A 63 -8.80 -3.39 -1.51
C ALA A 63 -9.50 -4.48 -2.34
N ILE A 64 -9.09 -5.74 -2.22
CA ILE A 64 -9.75 -6.87 -2.89
C ILE A 64 -11.17 -7.01 -2.37
N LEU A 65 -11.37 -6.98 -1.04
CA LEU A 65 -12.69 -7.13 -0.44
C LEU A 65 -13.65 -6.04 -0.90
N GLU A 66 -13.21 -4.78 -0.91
CA GLU A 66 -14.04 -3.67 -1.35
C GLU A 66 -14.33 -3.70 -2.86
N SER A 67 -13.35 -4.11 -3.65
CA SER A 67 -13.53 -4.30 -5.10
C SER A 67 -14.52 -5.43 -5.40
N GLN A 68 -14.50 -6.52 -4.62
CA GLN A 68 -15.47 -7.62 -4.73
C GLN A 68 -16.88 -7.16 -4.39
N ARG A 69 -17.07 -6.41 -3.29
CA ARG A 69 -18.37 -5.81 -2.93
C ARG A 69 -18.90 -4.89 -4.02
N THR A 70 -18.02 -4.08 -4.60
CA THR A 70 -18.36 -3.21 -5.74
C THR A 70 -18.78 -4.06 -6.94
N LEU A 71 -18.08 -5.16 -7.22
CA LEU A 71 -18.37 -6.06 -8.32
C LEU A 71 -19.76 -6.71 -8.22
N GLU A 72 -20.17 -7.07 -7.00
CA GLU A 72 -21.49 -7.65 -6.71
C GLU A 72 -22.65 -6.71 -7.05
N LYS A 73 -22.42 -5.38 -7.05
CA LYS A 73 -23.44 -4.37 -7.38
C LYS A 73 -23.68 -4.19 -8.87
N TYR A 74 -22.68 -4.50 -9.71
CA TYR A 74 -22.76 -4.27 -11.16
C TYR A 74 -23.96 -4.94 -11.84
N PRO A 75 -24.28 -6.23 -11.60
CA PRO A 75 -25.41 -6.89 -12.25
C PRO A 75 -26.71 -6.10 -12.06
N LYS A 76 -27.04 -5.73 -10.82
CA LYS A 76 -28.25 -4.97 -10.49
C LYS A 76 -28.30 -3.62 -11.22
N VAL A 77 -27.19 -2.87 -11.22
CA VAL A 77 -27.15 -1.55 -11.88
C VAL A 77 -27.28 -1.70 -13.41
N ILE A 78 -26.60 -2.68 -14.01
CA ILE A 78 -26.68 -2.97 -15.45
C ILE A 78 -28.11 -3.36 -15.84
N ASP A 79 -28.76 -4.24 -15.08
CA ASP A 79 -30.14 -4.69 -15.35
C ASP A 79 -31.15 -3.54 -15.30
N LEU A 80 -30.94 -2.59 -14.38
CA LEU A 80 -31.77 -1.37 -14.31
C LEU A 80 -31.61 -0.51 -15.58
N TYR A 81 -30.39 -0.29 -16.04
CA TYR A 81 -30.17 0.48 -17.27
C TYR A 81 -30.65 -0.26 -18.53
N ILE A 82 -30.55 -1.59 -18.59
CA ILE A 82 -31.13 -2.40 -19.68
C ILE A 82 -32.65 -2.22 -19.71
N SER A 83 -33.30 -2.28 -18.54
CA SER A 83 -34.74 -2.07 -18.42
C SER A 83 -35.13 -0.65 -18.86
N MET A 84 -34.36 0.36 -18.47
CA MET A 84 -34.54 1.75 -18.90
C MET A 84 -34.37 1.92 -20.42
N GLU A 85 -33.36 1.28 -21.02
CA GLU A 85 -33.15 1.30 -22.46
C GLU A 85 -34.36 0.74 -23.20
N LYS A 86 -34.89 -0.41 -22.74
CA LYS A 86 -36.06 -1.06 -23.33
C LYS A 86 -37.29 -0.16 -23.28
N ASN A 87 -37.59 0.43 -22.11
CA ASN A 87 -38.73 1.35 -21.96
C ASN A 87 -38.60 2.56 -22.90
N LEU A 88 -37.39 3.12 -23.04
CA LEU A 88 -37.15 4.25 -23.95
C LEU A 88 -37.33 3.87 -25.43
N GLN A 89 -36.99 2.65 -25.83
CA GLN A 89 -37.25 2.14 -27.18
C GLN A 89 -38.74 1.97 -27.44
N GLU A 90 -39.50 1.45 -26.46
CA GLU A 90 -40.96 1.29 -26.55
C GLU A 90 -41.69 2.64 -26.67
N MET A 91 -41.10 3.72 -26.14
CA MET A 91 -41.61 5.10 -26.26
C MET A 91 -41.13 5.85 -27.52
N ASP A 92 -40.51 5.17 -28.50
CA ASP A 92 -39.87 5.76 -29.69
C ASP A 92 -38.79 6.83 -29.38
N ALA A 93 -38.27 6.86 -28.14
CA ALA A 93 -37.26 7.80 -27.68
C ALA A 93 -35.82 7.35 -28.02
N ASN A 94 -35.60 6.97 -29.29
CA ASN A 94 -34.40 6.29 -29.77
C ASN A 94 -33.07 7.00 -29.44
N LYS A 95 -33.06 8.34 -29.44
CA LYS A 95 -31.86 9.12 -29.08
C LYS A 95 -31.46 8.91 -27.61
N LYS A 96 -32.42 8.92 -26.68
CA LYS A 96 -32.18 8.70 -25.25
C LYS A 96 -31.80 7.24 -24.98
N ALA A 97 -32.45 6.29 -25.67
CA ALA A 97 -32.08 4.88 -25.59
C ALA A 97 -30.62 4.64 -26.00
N LEU A 98 -30.14 5.32 -27.06
CA LEU A 98 -28.74 5.23 -27.48
C LEU A 98 -27.76 5.79 -26.43
N GLU A 99 -28.12 6.85 -25.72
CA GLU A 99 -27.31 7.39 -24.62
C GLU A 99 -27.23 6.40 -23.46
N VAL A 100 -28.35 5.76 -23.09
CA VAL A 100 -28.36 4.69 -22.07
C VAL A 100 -27.51 3.50 -22.49
N ARG A 101 -27.57 3.07 -23.77
CA ARG A 101 -26.71 2.00 -24.29
C ARG A 101 -25.22 2.29 -24.14
N LYS A 102 -24.80 3.55 -24.32
CA LYS A 102 -23.41 3.97 -24.08
C LYS A 102 -23.04 3.83 -22.60
N ILE A 103 -23.95 4.16 -21.69
CA ILE A 103 -23.76 3.98 -20.24
C ILE A 103 -23.60 2.50 -19.90
N ILE A 104 -24.47 1.62 -20.43
CA ILE A 104 -24.37 0.16 -20.24
C ILE A 104 -23.00 -0.36 -20.72
N THR A 105 -22.58 0.06 -21.91
CA THR A 105 -21.28 -0.35 -22.48
C THR A 105 -20.12 0.11 -21.59
N ASN A 106 -20.18 1.33 -21.06
CA ASN A 106 -19.21 1.88 -20.13
C ASN A 106 -19.18 1.09 -18.80
N LEU A 107 -20.34 0.73 -18.24
CA LEU A 107 -20.43 -0.09 -17.02
C LEU A 107 -19.81 -1.48 -17.23
N ILE A 108 -20.08 -2.13 -18.36
CA ILE A 108 -19.48 -3.43 -18.70
C ILE A 108 -17.95 -3.31 -18.78
N TYR A 109 -17.44 -2.25 -19.41
CA TYR A 109 -16.01 -1.98 -19.47
C TYR A 109 -15.41 -1.76 -18.09
N GLN A 110 -16.02 -0.92 -17.25
CA GLN A 110 -15.57 -0.66 -15.88
C GLN A 110 -15.57 -1.92 -15.01
N LYS A 111 -16.59 -2.78 -15.13
CA LYS A 111 -16.64 -4.08 -14.46
C LYS A 111 -15.44 -4.96 -14.84
N LYS A 112 -15.12 -5.03 -16.14
CA LYS A 112 -13.97 -5.79 -16.64
C LYS A 112 -12.66 -5.21 -16.13
N ASP A 113 -12.53 -3.90 -16.10
CA ASP A 113 -11.34 -3.23 -15.57
C ASP A 113 -11.15 -3.51 -14.08
N LEU A 114 -12.22 -3.45 -13.28
CA LEU A 114 -12.19 -3.79 -11.86
C LEU A 114 -11.77 -5.25 -11.62
N LEU A 115 -12.23 -6.20 -12.45
CA LEU A 115 -11.77 -7.59 -12.39
C LEU A 115 -10.26 -7.70 -12.64
N ASN A 116 -9.75 -6.99 -13.64
CA ASN A 116 -8.32 -6.98 -13.93
C ASN A 116 -7.52 -6.39 -12.75
N GLN A 117 -8.02 -5.34 -12.13
CA GLN A 117 -7.39 -4.74 -10.94
C GLN A 117 -7.35 -5.71 -9.76
N ILE A 118 -8.43 -6.47 -9.52
CA ILE A 118 -8.46 -7.55 -8.51
C ILE A 118 -7.40 -8.61 -8.83
N HIS A 119 -7.28 -9.05 -10.08
CA HIS A 119 -6.25 -10.01 -10.49
C HIS A 119 -4.84 -9.47 -10.26
N LEU A 120 -4.59 -8.19 -10.55
CA LEU A 120 -3.31 -7.55 -10.25
C LEU A 120 -3.02 -7.56 -8.75
N LEU A 121 -4.00 -7.21 -7.91
CA LEU A 121 -3.86 -7.26 -6.45
C LEU A 121 -3.53 -8.67 -5.93
N TYR A 122 -4.15 -9.72 -6.48
CA TYR A 122 -3.79 -11.10 -6.15
C TYR A 122 -2.35 -11.44 -6.55
N SER A 123 -1.91 -11.05 -7.75
CA SER A 123 -0.53 -11.30 -8.17
C SER A 123 0.51 -10.55 -7.31
N PHE A 124 0.19 -9.34 -6.85
CA PHE A 124 1.02 -8.63 -5.86
C PHE A 124 1.07 -9.36 -4.52
N SER A 125 -0.08 -9.84 -4.02
CA SER A 125 -0.15 -10.63 -2.79
C SER A 125 0.72 -11.89 -2.86
N GLU A 126 0.64 -12.62 -3.98
CA GLU A 126 1.44 -13.82 -4.20
C GLU A 126 2.94 -13.50 -4.24
N LYS A 127 3.32 -12.44 -4.97
CA LYS A 127 4.72 -11.97 -5.02
C LYS A 127 5.26 -11.63 -3.63
N ILE A 128 4.51 -10.87 -2.84
CA ILE A 128 4.90 -10.46 -1.47
C ILE A 128 4.96 -11.66 -0.53
N THR A 129 4.09 -12.65 -0.71
CA THR A 129 4.05 -13.86 0.14
C THR A 129 5.24 -14.78 -0.16
N ASN A 130 5.54 -15.00 -1.44
CA ASN A 130 6.53 -15.99 -1.88
C ASN A 130 7.98 -15.48 -1.81
N GLN A 131 8.20 -14.16 -1.72
CA GLN A 131 9.55 -13.61 -1.57
C GLN A 131 9.97 -13.54 -0.09
N VAL A 132 11.02 -14.29 0.25
CA VAL A 132 11.53 -14.44 1.62
C VAL A 132 12.40 -13.24 2.04
N ASP A 133 13.13 -12.63 1.10
CA ASP A 133 14.13 -11.57 1.39
C ASP A 133 13.80 -10.22 0.72
N LEU A 134 12.55 -9.75 0.86
CA LEU A 134 12.17 -8.42 0.36
C LEU A 134 12.81 -7.31 1.20
N LYS A 135 13.61 -6.46 0.55
CA LYS A 135 14.15 -5.27 1.21
C LYS A 135 13.07 -4.19 1.32
N VAL A 136 13.25 -3.28 2.26
CA VAL A 136 12.36 -2.12 2.46
C VAL A 136 12.13 -1.37 1.15
N ALA A 137 13.18 -1.13 0.36
CA ALA A 137 13.07 -0.42 -0.92
C ALA A 137 12.18 -1.16 -1.94
N ASP A 138 12.23 -2.49 -1.98
CA ASP A 138 11.40 -3.30 -2.87
C ASP A 138 9.93 -3.20 -2.45
N LEU A 139 9.67 -3.30 -1.14
CA LEU A 139 8.32 -3.15 -0.57
C LEU A 139 7.75 -1.75 -0.81
N GLU A 140 8.56 -0.69 -0.70
CA GLU A 140 8.15 0.68 -1.01
C GLU A 140 7.82 0.87 -2.50
N GLN A 141 8.53 0.18 -3.39
CA GLN A 141 8.22 0.20 -4.82
C GLN A 141 6.91 -0.53 -5.13
N GLU A 142 6.69 -1.69 -4.51
CA GLU A 142 5.43 -2.42 -4.66
C GLU A 142 4.25 -1.64 -4.07
N LEU A 143 4.44 -0.95 -2.93
CA LEU A 143 3.44 -0.05 -2.36
C LEU A 143 2.95 0.98 -3.37
N LYS A 144 3.86 1.64 -4.09
CA LYS A 144 3.49 2.64 -5.11
C LYS A 144 2.62 2.05 -6.21
N LYS A 145 2.94 0.83 -6.68
CA LYS A 145 2.15 0.13 -7.71
C LYS A 145 0.76 -0.23 -7.18
N ILE A 146 0.70 -0.79 -5.97
CA ILE A 146 -0.54 -1.16 -5.31
C ILE A 146 -1.42 0.07 -5.08
N SER A 147 -0.86 1.19 -4.62
CA SER A 147 -1.62 2.43 -4.42
C SER A 147 -2.29 2.91 -5.70
N ILE A 148 -1.63 2.82 -6.86
CA ILE A 148 -2.24 3.18 -8.15
C ILE A 148 -3.44 2.28 -8.45
N VAL A 149 -3.32 0.97 -8.23
CA VAL A 149 -4.42 0.02 -8.45
C VAL A 149 -5.58 0.33 -7.50
N ILE A 150 -5.32 0.53 -6.22
CA ILE A 150 -6.34 0.87 -5.21
C ILE A 150 -7.08 2.15 -5.60
N ILE A 151 -6.36 3.22 -5.97
CA ILE A 151 -6.97 4.48 -6.39
C ILE A 151 -7.89 4.26 -7.59
N ASN A 152 -7.44 3.53 -8.61
CA ASN A 152 -8.25 3.24 -9.78
C ASN A 152 -9.51 2.43 -9.41
N SER A 153 -9.39 1.45 -8.52
CA SER A 153 -10.53 0.66 -8.02
C SER A 153 -11.54 1.54 -7.29
N SER A 154 -11.06 2.46 -6.43
CA SER A 154 -11.90 3.39 -5.71
C SER A 154 -12.64 4.36 -6.63
N ILE A 155 -12.00 4.85 -7.70
CA ILE A 155 -12.65 5.72 -8.70
C ILE A 155 -13.77 4.96 -9.40
N VAL A 156 -13.51 3.71 -9.80
CA VAL A 156 -14.52 2.86 -10.45
C VAL A 156 -15.70 2.60 -9.49
N ALA A 157 -15.42 2.31 -8.22
CA ALA A 157 -16.45 2.11 -7.21
C ALA A 157 -17.29 3.37 -6.98
N ALA A 158 -16.66 4.53 -6.79
CA ALA A 158 -17.34 5.81 -6.60
C ALA A 158 -18.27 6.15 -7.77
N ASN A 159 -17.83 5.91 -9.01
CA ASN A 159 -18.64 6.10 -10.20
C ASN A 159 -19.87 5.18 -10.22
N LEU A 160 -19.72 3.93 -9.76
CA LEU A 160 -20.84 2.99 -9.68
C LEU A 160 -21.85 3.42 -8.61
N PHE A 161 -21.39 3.78 -7.41
CA PHE A 161 -22.28 4.22 -6.33
C PHE A 161 -23.07 5.48 -6.71
N SER A 162 -22.40 6.47 -7.31
CA SER A 162 -23.09 7.69 -7.79
C SER A 162 -24.18 7.38 -8.82
N ARG A 163 -23.97 6.35 -9.65
CA ARG A 163 -24.98 5.90 -10.62
C ARG A 163 -26.11 5.12 -9.96
N GLU A 164 -25.80 4.23 -9.00
CA GLU A 164 -26.81 3.50 -8.23
C GLU A 164 -27.80 4.48 -7.56
N ASP A 165 -27.28 5.54 -6.91
CA ASP A 165 -28.12 6.58 -6.28
C ASP A 165 -28.98 7.32 -7.31
N SER A 166 -28.41 7.69 -8.46
CA SER A 166 -29.13 8.40 -9.52
C SER A 166 -30.28 7.57 -10.10
N VAL A 167 -30.09 6.26 -10.22
CA VAL A 167 -31.09 5.35 -10.79
C VAL A 167 -32.16 4.99 -9.76
N SER A 168 -31.80 4.85 -8.48
CA SER A 168 -32.79 4.65 -7.40
C SER A 168 -33.77 5.82 -7.36
N ASN A 169 -33.26 7.06 -7.36
CA ASN A 169 -34.09 8.27 -7.36
C ASN A 169 -35.00 8.37 -8.59
N PHE A 170 -34.56 7.89 -9.75
CA PHE A 170 -35.38 7.88 -10.95
C PHE A 170 -36.52 6.86 -10.87
N LYS A 171 -36.26 5.67 -10.32
CA LYS A 171 -37.29 4.64 -10.13
C LYS A 171 -38.40 5.12 -9.18
N ASP A 172 -38.01 5.73 -8.07
CA ASP A 172 -38.96 6.26 -7.08
C ASP A 172 -39.84 7.39 -7.66
N GLY A 173 -39.32 8.15 -8.63
CA GLY A 173 -40.06 9.20 -9.34
C GLY A 173 -41.00 8.69 -10.45
N MET A 174 -40.88 7.43 -10.87
CA MET A 174 -41.77 6.81 -11.86
C MET A 174 -42.91 6.00 -11.23
N GLU A 175 -42.87 5.74 -9.92
CA GLU A 175 -43.92 5.04 -9.17
C GLU A 175 -44.98 6.00 -8.55
N LEU A 176 -44.96 7.28 -8.93
CA LEU A 176 -45.96 8.33 -8.61
C LEU A 176 -46.76 8.72 -9.85
#